data_AF-A0A4R5A4G9-F1
#
_entry.id   AF-A0A4R5A4G9-F1
#
_cell.length_a   1.000
_cell.length_b   1.000
_cell.length_c   1.000
_cell.angle_alpha   90.00
_cell.angle_beta   90.00
_cell.angle_gamma   90.00
#
_symmetry.space_group_name_H-M   'P 1'
#
loop_
_entity.id
_entity.type
_entity.pdbx_description
1 polymer ?
#
loop_
_entity_poly.entity_id
_entity_poly.type
_entity_poly.pdbx_seq_one_letter_code
_entity_poly.pdbx_strand_id
1 'polypeptide(L)'
;GFVDGARAWPFVRLARVKGPGLADQVERFRDAAGITGPVVQEAHDLQTVLALVAAGVGCALVPAGVGPITPPQVTLAPIGHPAAGWRVGAVWDPASPGPLVRGFLEVVRGLGREGVS
;
A
#
# COMPACT_ATOMS: atom_id res chain seq x y z
N GLY A 1 -9.79 -6.27 -16.71
CA GLY A 1 -10.11 -5.24 -15.68
C GLY A 1 -9.07 -4.13 -15.70
N PHE A 2 -9.21 -3.07 -14.89
CA PHE A 2 -8.26 -1.93 -14.85
C PHE A 2 -6.79 -2.36 -14.81
N VAL A 3 -6.48 -3.44 -14.06
CA VAL A 3 -5.14 -4.02 -13.95
C VAL A 3 -4.58 -4.51 -15.31
N ASP A 4 -5.41 -5.02 -16.22
CA ASP A 4 -4.97 -5.50 -17.54
C ASP A 4 -4.59 -4.35 -18.48
N GLY A 5 -5.31 -3.22 -18.38
CA GLY A 5 -4.99 -2.00 -19.15
C GLY A 5 -3.79 -1.24 -18.59
N ALA A 6 -3.57 -1.30 -17.27
CA ALA A 6 -2.53 -0.53 -16.58
C ALA A 6 -1.14 -1.20 -16.57
N ARG A 7 -0.99 -2.43 -17.09
CA ARG A 7 0.28 -3.19 -17.04
C ARG A 7 1.48 -2.41 -17.57
N ALA A 8 1.29 -1.61 -18.61
CA ALA A 8 2.35 -0.84 -19.26
C ALA A 8 2.34 0.66 -18.90
N TRP A 9 1.44 1.10 -18.01
CA TRP A 9 1.30 2.52 -17.69
C TRP A 9 2.48 3.04 -16.86
N PRO A 10 2.85 4.32 -16.99
CA PRO A 10 3.85 4.93 -16.11
C PRO A 10 3.35 4.96 -14.66
N PHE A 11 4.25 4.68 -13.72
CA PHE A 11 3.95 4.63 -12.28
C PHE A 11 4.57 5.78 -11.50
N VAL A 12 3.78 6.30 -10.57
CA VAL A 12 4.26 7.12 -9.45
C VAL A 12 4.29 6.23 -8.20
N ARG A 13 5.38 6.31 -7.41
CA ARG A 13 5.51 5.52 -6.18
C ARG A 13 5.98 6.33 -4.98
N LEU A 14 5.70 5.79 -3.80
CA LEU A 14 6.35 6.26 -2.57
C LEU A 14 7.83 5.86 -2.60
N ALA A 15 8.71 6.80 -2.27
CA ALA A 15 10.13 6.57 -2.17
C ALA A 15 10.43 5.45 -1.16
N ARG A 16 11.28 4.50 -1.56
CA ARG A 16 11.62 3.31 -0.76
C ARG A 16 12.07 3.66 0.66
N VAL A 17 12.79 4.76 0.84
CA VAL A 17 13.27 5.23 2.16
C VAL A 17 12.14 5.58 3.13
N LYS A 18 10.94 5.92 2.63
CA LYS A 18 9.78 6.29 3.45
C LYS A 18 8.90 5.11 3.81
N GLY A 19 9.00 4.01 3.07
CA GLY A 19 8.19 2.81 3.30
C GLY A 19 8.81 1.60 2.63
N PRO A 20 9.94 1.06 3.13
CA PRO A 20 10.65 -0.03 2.48
C PRO A 20 9.77 -1.27 2.33
N GLY A 21 8.98 -1.61 3.37
CA GLY A 21 8.03 -2.72 3.31
C GLY A 21 6.91 -2.52 2.28
N LEU A 22 6.41 -1.28 2.13
CA LEU A 22 5.40 -0.96 1.11
C LEU A 22 6.02 -1.03 -0.29
N ALA A 23 7.22 -0.47 -0.49
CA ALA A 23 7.93 -0.51 -1.75
C ALA A 23 8.22 -1.96 -2.17
N ASP A 24 8.69 -2.81 -1.25
CA ASP A 24 8.91 -4.23 -1.52
C ASP A 24 7.62 -4.96 -1.89
N GLN A 25 6.52 -4.64 -1.23
CA GLN A 25 5.24 -5.23 -1.54
C GLN A 25 4.71 -4.81 -2.91
N VAL A 26 4.89 -3.54 -3.26
CA VAL A 26 4.55 -3.00 -4.58
C VAL A 26 5.35 -3.72 -5.66
N GLU A 27 6.66 -3.91 -5.50
CA GLU A 27 7.47 -4.63 -6.48
C GLU A 27 7.08 -6.11 -6.57
N ARG A 28 6.90 -6.80 -5.42
CA ARG A 28 6.41 -8.20 -5.42
C ARG A 28 5.08 -8.35 -6.16
N PHE A 29 4.17 -7.41 -5.95
CA PHE A 29 2.89 -7.42 -6.66
C PHE A 29 3.08 -7.15 -8.15
N ARG A 30 3.94 -6.20 -8.54
CA ARG A 30 4.23 -5.90 -9.95
C ARG A 30 4.79 -7.13 -10.67
N ASP A 31 5.72 -7.84 -10.04
CA ASP A 31 6.28 -9.08 -10.58
C ASP A 31 5.20 -10.16 -10.73
N ALA A 32 4.44 -10.42 -9.67
CA ALA A 32 3.40 -11.45 -9.66
C ALA A 32 2.25 -11.16 -10.64
N ALA A 33 1.90 -9.89 -10.80
CA ALA A 33 0.84 -9.43 -11.68
C ALA A 33 1.34 -9.09 -13.08
N GLY A 34 2.62 -9.25 -13.41
CA GLY A 34 3.20 -8.94 -14.74
C GLY A 34 3.01 -7.48 -15.17
N ILE A 35 3.19 -6.55 -14.23
CA ILE A 35 3.16 -5.11 -14.47
C ILE A 35 4.57 -4.67 -14.87
N THR A 36 4.71 -4.11 -16.07
CA THR A 36 6.00 -3.75 -16.68
C THR A 36 6.22 -2.25 -16.83
N GLY A 37 5.18 -1.44 -16.63
CA GLY A 37 5.23 0.00 -16.77
C GLY A 37 6.32 0.65 -15.89
N PRO A 38 7.08 1.63 -16.40
CA PRO A 38 8.22 2.20 -15.70
C PRO A 38 7.78 3.05 -14.51
N VAL A 39 8.63 3.13 -13.48
CA VAL A 39 8.49 4.14 -12.44
C VAL A 39 9.03 5.46 -13.00
N VAL A 40 8.17 6.47 -13.15
CA VAL A 40 8.53 7.77 -13.72
C VAL A 40 8.73 8.85 -12.67
N GLN A 41 8.18 8.67 -11.46
CA GLN A 41 8.30 9.63 -10.38
C GLN A 41 8.26 8.94 -9.02
N GLU A 42 9.10 9.42 -8.10
CA GLU A 42 9.02 9.08 -6.68
C GLU A 42 8.56 10.29 -5.87
N ALA A 43 7.80 10.04 -4.81
CA ALA A 43 7.36 11.04 -3.86
C ALA A 43 7.60 10.57 -2.42
N HIS A 44 7.64 11.51 -1.46
CA HIS A 44 8.03 11.23 -0.09
C HIS A 44 6.86 10.95 0.88
N ASP A 45 5.62 11.02 0.39
CA ASP A 45 4.41 10.73 1.14
C ASP A 45 3.27 10.37 0.17
N LEU A 46 2.21 9.74 0.68
CA LEU A 46 1.09 9.26 -0.14
C LEU A 46 0.20 10.40 -0.67
N GLN A 47 0.13 11.56 0.00
CA GLN A 47 -0.64 12.69 -0.51
C GLN A 47 0.01 13.23 -1.78
N THR A 48 1.34 13.37 -1.80
CA THR A 48 2.08 13.79 -2.98
C THR A 48 1.97 12.75 -4.11
N VAL A 49 2.01 11.44 -3.81
CA VAL A 49 1.75 10.40 -4.82
C VAL A 49 0.38 10.61 -5.47
N LEU A 50 -0.66 10.81 -4.67
CA LEU A 50 -2.03 10.99 -5.17
C LEU A 50 -2.20 12.30 -5.95
N ALA A 51 -1.53 13.37 -5.54
CA ALA A 51 -1.53 14.64 -6.27
C ALA A 51 -0.90 14.51 -7.66
N LEU A 52 0.18 13.73 -7.80
CA LEU A 52 0.82 13.47 -9.10
C LEU A 52 -0.06 12.61 -10.02
N VAL A 53 -0.78 11.64 -9.45
CA VAL A 53 -1.80 10.87 -10.19
C VAL A 53 -2.94 11.77 -10.66
N ALA A 54 -3.44 12.65 -9.79
CA ALA A 54 -4.47 13.64 -10.14
C ALA A 54 -4.01 14.60 -11.23
N ALA A 55 -2.71 14.92 -11.27
CA ALA A 55 -2.08 15.73 -12.32
C ALA A 55 -1.81 14.96 -13.63
N GLY A 56 -2.12 13.66 -13.69
CA GLY A 56 -1.97 12.83 -14.89
C GLY A 56 -0.57 12.30 -15.15
N VAL A 57 0.33 12.33 -14.17
CA VAL A 57 1.71 11.83 -14.32
C VAL A 57 1.76 10.31 -14.56
N GLY A 58 0.79 9.57 -14.01
CA GLY A 58 0.71 8.13 -14.16
C GLY A 58 -0.30 7.52 -13.20
N CYS A 59 -0.17 6.21 -12.95
CA CYS A 59 -0.95 5.49 -11.94
C CYS A 59 -0.08 5.17 -10.71
N ALA A 60 -0.70 4.70 -9.62
CA ALA A 60 0.02 4.32 -8.41
C ALA A 60 -0.61 3.07 -7.78
N LEU A 61 0.22 2.29 -7.10
CA LEU A 61 -0.20 1.22 -6.19
C LEU A 61 -0.15 1.78 -4.76
N VAL A 62 -1.29 1.77 -4.09
CA VAL A 62 -1.48 2.42 -2.79
C VAL A 62 -2.23 1.50 -1.81
N PRO A 63 -2.03 1.66 -0.50
CA PRO A 63 -2.87 1.00 0.51
C PRO A 63 -4.35 1.31 0.35
N ALA A 64 -5.23 0.35 0.66
CA ALA A 64 -6.69 0.57 0.63
C ALA A 64 -7.15 1.72 1.55
N GLY A 65 -6.40 2.00 2.62
CA GLY A 65 -6.71 3.04 3.61
C GLY A 65 -6.48 4.49 3.15
N VAL A 66 -6.05 4.75 1.92
CA VAL A 66 -5.80 6.13 1.45
C VAL A 66 -7.07 6.90 1.08
N GLY A 67 -8.25 6.27 1.08
CA GLY A 67 -9.53 6.90 0.75
C GLY A 67 -9.74 8.31 1.30
N PRO A 68 -9.50 8.58 2.60
CA PRO A 68 -9.68 9.91 3.18
C PRO A 68 -8.79 11.02 2.61
N ILE A 69 -7.65 10.68 1.99
CA ILE A 69 -6.69 11.64 1.42
C ILE A 69 -6.70 11.65 -0.11
N THR A 70 -7.60 10.89 -0.75
CA THR A 70 -7.68 10.78 -2.20
C THR A 70 -8.37 12.01 -2.80
N PRO A 71 -7.72 12.71 -3.75
CA PRO A 71 -8.35 13.80 -4.47
C PRO A 71 -9.58 13.33 -5.27
N PRO A 72 -10.64 14.15 -5.42
CA PRO A 72 -11.87 13.76 -6.13
C PRO A 72 -11.67 13.29 -7.58
N GLN A 73 -10.59 13.72 -8.23
CA GLN A 73 -10.23 13.38 -9.60
C GLN A 73 -9.57 12.00 -9.72
N VAL A 74 -9.21 11.36 -8.60
CA VAL A 74 -8.52 10.08 -8.57
C VAL A 74 -9.50 8.96 -8.27
N THR A 75 -9.61 8.02 -9.19
CA THR A 75 -10.40 6.80 -9.01
C THR A 75 -9.54 5.74 -8.32
N LEU A 76 -9.98 5.27 -7.15
CA LEU A 76 -9.41 4.08 -6.50
C LEU A 76 -10.07 2.81 -7.07
N ALA A 77 -9.26 1.93 -7.64
CA ALA A 77 -9.70 0.63 -8.13
C ALA A 77 -9.16 -0.49 -7.22
N PRO A 78 -10.04 -1.27 -6.54
CA PRO A 78 -9.61 -2.44 -5.78
C PRO A 78 -8.90 -3.47 -6.66
N ILE A 79 -7.87 -4.12 -6.12
CA ILE A 79 -7.09 -5.13 -6.83
C ILE A 79 -7.48 -6.52 -6.33
N GLY A 80 -8.18 -7.27 -7.17
CA GLY A 80 -8.60 -8.65 -6.89
C GLY A 80 -7.52 -9.70 -7.21
N HIS A 81 -6.30 -9.53 -6.71
CA HIS A 81 -5.20 -10.45 -6.95
C HIS A 81 -4.64 -11.01 -5.64
N PRO A 82 -4.31 -12.31 -5.53
CA PRO A 82 -3.81 -12.89 -4.26
C PRO A 82 -2.56 -12.20 -3.71
N ALA A 83 -1.67 -11.74 -4.59
CA ALA A 83 -0.46 -11.00 -4.19
C ALA A 83 -0.71 -9.53 -3.81
N ALA A 84 -1.94 -9.01 -3.96
CA ALA A 84 -2.29 -7.65 -3.58
C ALA A 84 -2.57 -7.49 -2.08
N GLY A 85 -2.71 -8.60 -1.34
CA GLY A 85 -2.77 -8.59 0.12
C GLY A 85 -1.39 -8.56 0.74
N TRP A 86 -1.22 -7.80 1.82
CA TRP A 86 0.00 -7.85 2.64
C TRP A 86 -0.30 -8.16 4.10
N ARG A 87 0.61 -8.87 4.74
CA ARG A 87 0.54 -9.17 6.16
C ARG A 87 1.11 -8.01 6.96
N VAL A 88 0.28 -7.39 7.78
CA VAL A 88 0.74 -6.46 8.81
C VAL A 88 1.05 -7.28 10.06
N GLY A 89 2.24 -7.08 10.63
CA GLY A 89 2.66 -7.73 11.86
C GLY A 89 3.13 -6.70 12.88
N ALA A 90 2.93 -6.99 14.15
CA ALA A 90 3.55 -6.25 15.25
C ALA A 90 4.80 -7.00 15.71
N VAL A 91 5.87 -6.27 16.05
CA VAL A 91 7.11 -6.83 16.60
C VAL A 91 7.36 -6.15 17.95
N TRP A 92 7.74 -6.94 18.95
CA TRP A 92 8.08 -6.48 20.29
C TRP A 92 9.23 -7.31 20.84
N ASP A 93 9.93 -6.78 21.83
CA ASP A 93 10.93 -7.53 22.58
C ASP A 93 10.22 -8.57 23.47
N PRO A 94 10.42 -9.89 23.24
CA PRO A 94 9.81 -10.92 24.07
C PRO A 94 10.32 -10.90 25.52
N ALA A 95 11.49 -10.33 25.80
CA ALA A 95 12.06 -10.25 27.13
C ALA A 95 11.39 -9.17 28.02
N SER A 96 10.65 -8.23 27.43
CA SER A 96 10.06 -7.12 28.19
C SER A 96 8.66 -6.69 27.69
N PRO A 97 7.63 -7.56 27.77
CA PRO A 97 6.26 -7.17 27.45
C PRO A 97 5.64 -6.42 28.63
N GLY A 98 5.97 -5.13 28.75
CA GLY A 98 5.33 -4.23 29.71
C GLY A 98 3.81 -4.12 29.49
N PRO A 99 3.06 -3.56 30.46
CA PRO A 99 1.60 -3.46 30.38
C PRO A 99 1.08 -2.80 29.08
N LEU A 100 1.80 -1.78 28.59
CA LEU A 100 1.45 -1.09 27.34
C LEU A 100 1.54 -2.01 26.11
N VAL A 101 2.62 -2.81 26.00
CA VAL A 101 2.79 -3.76 24.89
C VAL A 101 1.69 -4.82 24.93
N ARG A 102 1.36 -5.34 26.12
CA ARG A 102 0.29 -6.32 26.28
C ARG A 102 -1.07 -5.77 25.87
N GLY A 103 -1.44 -4.58 26.38
CA GLY A 103 -2.69 -3.91 26.02
C GLY A 103 -2.78 -3.59 24.52
N PHE A 104 -1.69 -3.13 23.91
CA PHE A 104 -1.64 -2.92 22.46
C PHE A 104 -1.87 -4.23 21.68
N LEU A 105 -1.22 -5.33 22.07
CA LEU A 105 -1.39 -6.62 21.43
C LEU A 105 -2.81 -7.18 21.59
N GLU A 106 -3.48 -6.92 22.71
CA GLU A 106 -4.89 -7.27 22.92
C GLU A 106 -5.80 -6.54 21.92
N VAL A 107 -5.61 -5.23 21.75
CA VAL A 107 -6.36 -4.43 20.76
C VAL A 107 -6.12 -4.95 19.33
N VAL A 108 -4.86 -5.17 18.95
CA VAL A 108 -4.51 -5.68 17.61
C VAL A 108 -5.12 -7.06 17.35
N ARG A 109 -5.11 -7.95 18.35
CA ARG A 109 -5.75 -9.27 18.25
C ARG A 109 -7.28 -9.18 18.14
N GLY A 110 -7.90 -8.14 18.71
CA GLY A 110 -9.32 -7.85 18.53
C GLY A 110 -9.65 -7.45 17.09
N LEU A 111 -8.88 -6.51 16.53
CA LEU A 111 -9.09 -6.00 15.17
C LEU A 111 -8.93 -7.08 14.09
N GLY A 112 -8.03 -8.05 14.28
CA GLY A 112 -7.84 -9.16 13.35
C GLY A 112 -9.05 -10.10 13.22
N ARG A 113 -10.01 -10.05 14.16
CA ARG A 113 -11.22 -10.90 14.13
C ARG A 113 -12.40 -10.24 13.40
N GLU A 114 -12.35 -8.92 13.18
CA GLU A 114 -13.43 -8.15 12.55
C GLU A 114 -13.17 -7.86 11.06
N GLY A 115 -11.92 -8.04 10.59
CA GLY A 115 -11.49 -7.70 9.22
C GLY A 115 -11.46 -8.86 8.20
N VAL A 116 -12.03 -10.02 8.52
CA VAL A 116 -12.19 -11.14 7.57
C VAL A 116 -13.68 -11.40 7.36
N SER A 117 -14.30 -10.60 6.49
CA SER A 117 -15.56 -10.95 5.84
C SER A 117 -15.62 -10.39 4.43
#